data_AF-A0A9D2N4E5-F1
#
_entry.id   AF-A0A9D2N4E5-F1
#
_cell.length_a   1.000
_cell.length_b   1.000
_cell.length_c   1.000
_cell.angle_alpha   90.00
_cell.angle_beta   90.00
_cell.angle_gamma   90.00
#
_symmetry.space_group_name_H-M   'P 1'
#
loop_
_entity.id
_entity.type
_entity.pdbx_description
1 polymer ?
#
loop_
_entity_poly.entity_id
_entity_poly.type
_entity_poly.pdbx_seq_one_letter_code
_entity_poly.pdbx_strand_id
1 'polypeptide(L)'
;MGTFNTTKFIPTAMRDFDPVIIRAEEYFRSLGYEFSRGDSASGNYFSISKGGMFKAVLGMKTALNVEMVPMTGGVSVTAKVGIFGQQIIPTLISTFFLWPVLLTQISGMVQQSKLDDQVVQFLEQTIRQIEAVQAQPSFQNQNQRTAGQFCTNCGAVIPEGAKFCCGCGAKIE
;
A
#
# COMPACT_ATOMS: atom_id res chain seq x y z
N MET A 1 -8.58 -24.90 9.82
CA MET A 1 -8.07 -23.52 9.69
C MET A 1 -8.39 -23.03 8.29
N GLY A 2 -9.22 -22.01 8.15
CA GLY A 2 -9.68 -21.51 6.84
C GLY A 2 -8.50 -20.96 6.03
N THR A 3 -8.47 -21.26 4.74
CA THR A 3 -7.30 -21.19 3.86
C THR A 3 -6.84 -19.78 3.45
N PHE A 4 -7.56 -18.70 3.81
CA PHE A 4 -7.23 -17.32 3.40
C PHE A 4 -7.74 -16.24 4.39
N ASN A 5 -7.29 -16.33 5.64
CA ASN A 5 -7.57 -15.31 6.65
C ASN A 5 -6.31 -15.08 7.49
N THR A 6 -5.63 -13.96 7.23
CA THR A 6 -4.44 -13.55 7.97
C THR A 6 -4.76 -12.28 8.74
N THR A 7 -4.56 -12.34 10.07
CA THR A 7 -4.62 -11.17 10.95
C THR A 7 -3.26 -10.96 11.60
N LYS A 8 -2.76 -9.72 11.58
CA LYS A 8 -1.49 -9.34 12.21
C LYS A 8 -1.61 -8.00 12.91
N PHE A 9 -1.11 -7.93 14.14
CA PHE A 9 -0.91 -6.68 14.87
C PHE A 9 0.45 -6.07 14.49
N ILE A 10 0.44 -4.79 14.14
CA ILE A 10 1.63 -4.02 13.79
C ILE A 10 1.75 -2.88 14.79
N PRO A 11 2.79 -2.88 15.65
CA PRO A 11 3.09 -1.75 16.51
C PRO A 11 3.43 -0.53 15.66
N THR A 12 2.71 0.58 15.85
CA THR A 12 2.93 1.83 15.11
C THR A 12 2.33 3.00 15.88
N ALA A 13 2.91 4.19 15.73
CA ALA A 13 2.35 5.44 16.22
C ALA A 13 1.45 6.13 15.18
N MET A 14 1.43 5.61 13.94
CA MET A 14 0.67 6.13 12.82
C MET A 14 -0.85 6.06 13.07
N ARG A 15 -1.55 7.17 12.81
CA ARG A 15 -3.02 7.25 12.91
C ARG A 15 -3.70 7.35 11.56
N ASP A 16 -2.98 7.85 10.55
CA ASP A 16 -3.46 7.97 9.17
C ASP A 16 -2.75 6.93 8.30
N PHE A 17 -3.53 6.03 7.71
CA PHE A 17 -3.04 4.94 6.88
C PHE A 17 -3.25 5.20 5.38
N ASP A 18 -3.79 6.35 4.97
CA ASP A 18 -3.96 6.67 3.55
C ASP A 18 -2.64 6.58 2.75
N PRO A 19 -1.49 7.08 3.25
CA PRO A 19 -0.21 6.92 2.55
C PRO A 19 0.20 5.46 2.33
N VAL A 20 -0.21 4.57 3.25
CA VAL A 20 0.01 3.11 3.14
C VAL A 20 -0.90 2.53 2.04
N ILE A 21 -2.16 2.94 2.00
CA ILE A 21 -3.14 2.50 0.98
C ILE A 21 -2.73 2.96 -0.41
N ILE A 22 -2.26 4.20 -0.57
CA ILE A 22 -1.78 4.73 -1.86
C ILE A 22 -0.63 3.88 -2.41
N ARG A 23 0.38 3.59 -1.58
CA ARG A 23 1.51 2.73 -1.99
C ARG A 23 1.07 1.29 -2.30
N ALA A 24 0.10 0.76 -1.54
CA ALA A 24 -0.48 -0.54 -1.83
C ALA A 24 -1.20 -0.54 -3.19
N GLU A 25 -1.99 0.50 -3.48
CA GLU A 25 -2.64 0.65 -4.77
C GLU A 25 -1.64 0.66 -5.92
N GLU A 26 -0.62 1.50 -5.86
CA GLU A 26 0.43 1.59 -6.88
C GLU A 26 1.11 0.24 -7.11
N TYR A 27 1.52 -0.43 -6.03
CA TYR A 27 2.18 -1.73 -6.09
C TYR A 27 1.28 -2.79 -6.73
N PHE A 28 0.06 -2.98 -6.22
CA PHE A 28 -0.82 -4.04 -6.73
C PHE A 28 -1.37 -3.76 -8.13
N ARG A 29 -1.61 -2.49 -8.49
CA ARG A 29 -1.94 -2.14 -9.88
C ARG A 29 -0.78 -2.45 -10.83
N SER A 30 0.47 -2.21 -10.42
CA SER A 30 1.65 -2.58 -11.23
C SER A 30 1.74 -4.09 -11.49
N LEU A 31 1.21 -4.91 -10.58
CA LEU A 31 1.13 -6.37 -10.71
C LEU A 31 -0.12 -6.87 -11.46
N GLY A 32 -0.93 -5.95 -12.01
CA GLY A 32 -2.14 -6.25 -12.78
C GLY A 32 -3.38 -6.58 -11.94
N TYR A 33 -3.43 -6.14 -10.68
CA TYR A 33 -4.63 -6.26 -9.84
C TYR A 33 -5.56 -5.05 -10.04
N GLU A 34 -6.87 -5.30 -10.00
CA GLU A 34 -7.89 -4.29 -9.77
C GLU A 34 -7.89 -3.93 -8.27
N PHE A 35 -7.87 -2.63 -7.97
CA PHE A 35 -7.84 -2.10 -6.61
C PHE A 35 -9.07 -1.22 -6.37
N SER A 36 -9.73 -1.40 -5.23
CA SER A 36 -10.87 -0.58 -4.78
C SER A 36 -10.68 -0.13 -3.34
N ARG A 37 -10.85 1.17 -3.08
CA ARG A 37 -10.91 1.73 -1.72
C ARG A 37 -12.35 1.71 -1.21
N GLY A 38 -12.51 1.64 0.11
CA GLY A 38 -13.80 1.89 0.75
C GLY A 38 -13.60 2.42 2.16
N ASP A 39 -14.66 2.97 2.72
CA ASP A 39 -14.67 3.47 4.09
C ASP A 39 -15.29 2.42 5.01
N SER A 40 -14.59 2.05 6.09
CA SER A 40 -15.15 1.24 7.17
C SER A 40 -15.41 2.12 8.39
N ALA A 41 -16.44 1.80 9.17
CA ALA A 41 -16.84 2.57 10.35
C ALA A 41 -15.75 2.67 11.43
N SER A 42 -14.74 1.79 11.38
CA SER A 42 -13.72 1.60 12.40
C SER A 42 -12.29 1.67 11.86
N GLY A 43 -12.08 1.92 10.56
CA GLY A 43 -10.74 1.79 9.99
C GLY A 43 -10.61 2.04 8.49
N ASN A 44 -9.37 1.96 8.04
CA ASN A 44 -8.98 2.13 6.65
C ASN A 44 -9.17 0.80 5.91
N TYR A 45 -9.87 0.81 4.78
CA TYR A 45 -10.26 -0.40 4.05
C TYR A 45 -9.90 -0.33 2.57
N PHE A 46 -9.41 -1.44 2.03
CA PHE A 46 -9.25 -1.61 0.60
C PHE A 46 -9.46 -3.07 0.18
N SER A 47 -9.74 -3.27 -1.09
CA SER A 47 -9.97 -4.58 -1.69
C SER A 47 -9.17 -4.73 -2.98
N ILE A 48 -8.52 -5.88 -3.16
CA ILE A 48 -7.77 -6.21 -4.38
C ILE A 48 -8.33 -7.47 -5.03
N SER A 49 -8.44 -7.45 -6.35
CA SER A 49 -8.83 -8.62 -7.14
C SER A 49 -7.97 -8.72 -8.40
N LYS A 50 -7.70 -9.93 -8.90
CA LYS A 50 -6.95 -10.13 -10.14
C LYS A 50 -7.84 -10.76 -11.17
N GLY A 51 -8.11 -10.03 -12.26
CA GLY A 51 -8.72 -10.61 -13.44
C GLY A 51 -7.88 -11.78 -13.93
N GLY A 52 -8.41 -13.01 -13.83
CA GLY A 52 -7.78 -14.22 -14.35
C GLY A 52 -7.39 -15.29 -13.34
N MET A 53 -6.89 -14.96 -12.14
CA MET A 53 -6.50 -15.96 -11.11
C MET A 53 -7.51 -16.11 -9.97
N PHE A 54 -8.58 -15.33 -10.01
CA PHE A 54 -9.84 -15.57 -9.30
C PHE A 54 -10.98 -15.88 -10.29
N LYS A 55 -10.66 -16.58 -11.39
CA LYS A 55 -11.71 -17.14 -12.24
C LYS A 55 -12.19 -18.46 -11.65
N ALA A 56 -13.32 -18.32 -10.94
CA ALA A 56 -14.35 -19.32 -10.75
C ALA A 56 -14.03 -20.54 -9.88
N VAL A 57 -14.27 -20.38 -8.58
CA VAL A 57 -15.18 -21.34 -7.95
C VAL A 57 -16.59 -20.80 -8.25
N LEU A 58 -17.24 -21.32 -9.29
CA LEU A 58 -18.66 -21.06 -9.62
C LEU A 58 -19.03 -19.63 -10.12
N GLY A 59 -18.15 -18.93 -10.86
CA GLY A 59 -18.52 -17.69 -11.55
C GLY A 59 -18.56 -16.40 -10.70
N MET A 60 -18.17 -16.48 -9.43
CA MET A 60 -18.08 -15.31 -8.54
C MET A 60 -16.66 -14.72 -8.59
N LYS A 61 -16.55 -13.39 -8.74
CA LYS A 61 -15.28 -12.69 -8.58
C LYS A 61 -14.92 -12.72 -7.09
N THR A 62 -13.80 -13.31 -6.70
CA THR A 62 -13.33 -13.22 -5.31
C THR A 62 -12.33 -12.08 -5.18
N ALA A 63 -12.43 -11.34 -4.08
CA ALA A 63 -11.53 -10.22 -3.78
C ALA A 63 -10.90 -10.44 -2.41
N LEU A 64 -9.64 -10.04 -2.26
CA LEU A 64 -8.98 -10.00 -0.97
C LEU A 64 -9.27 -8.64 -0.32
N ASN A 65 -10.03 -8.69 0.77
CA ASN A 65 -10.43 -7.52 1.52
C ASN A 65 -9.46 -7.31 2.68
N VAL A 66 -8.96 -6.09 2.81
CA VAL A 66 -8.00 -5.70 3.82
C VAL A 66 -8.60 -4.61 4.68
N GLU A 67 -8.57 -4.83 5.98
CA GLU A 67 -9.14 -3.93 6.98
C GLU A 67 -8.07 -3.61 8.03
N MET A 68 -7.83 -2.32 8.23
CA MET A 68 -6.86 -1.79 9.19
C MET A 68 -7.60 -1.07 10.31
N VAL A 69 -7.66 -1.69 11.49
CA VAL A 69 -8.36 -1.15 12.66
C VAL A 69 -7.31 -0.63 13.66
N PRO A 70 -7.27 0.68 13.95
CA PRO A 70 -6.37 1.23 14.94
C PRO A 70 -6.72 0.71 16.33
N MET A 71 -5.69 0.30 17.09
CA MET A 71 -5.81 -0.19 18.46
C MET A 71 -4.78 0.51 19.36
N THR A 72 -4.87 0.33 20.67
CA THR A 72 -3.88 0.89 21.59
C THR A 72 -2.48 0.36 21.27
N GLY A 73 -1.56 1.25 20.89
CA GLY A 73 -0.15 0.91 20.60
C GLY A 73 0.13 0.36 19.19
N GLY A 74 -0.84 0.38 18.28
CA GLY A 74 -0.62 -0.04 16.90
C GLY A 74 -1.89 -0.20 16.07
N VAL A 75 -1.82 -1.04 15.04
CA VAL A 75 -2.92 -1.33 14.13
C VAL A 75 -3.09 -2.83 13.94
N SER A 76 -4.33 -3.30 13.94
CA SER A 76 -4.66 -4.66 13.53
C SER A 76 -4.98 -4.67 12.04
N VAL A 77 -4.20 -5.43 11.27
CA VAL A 77 -4.40 -5.63 9.84
C VAL A 77 -5.02 -7.00 9.62
N THR A 78 -6.21 -7.04 9.02
CA THR A 78 -6.90 -8.29 8.67
C THR A 78 -7.09 -8.38 7.17
N ALA A 79 -6.51 -9.41 6.56
CA ALA A 79 -6.66 -9.75 5.15
C ALA A 79 -7.54 -11.00 5.02
N LYS A 80 -8.74 -10.84 4.45
CA LYS A 80 -9.76 -11.89 4.32
C LYS A 80 -10.29 -11.98 2.89
N VAL A 81 -10.34 -13.18 2.33
CA VAL A 81 -10.98 -13.38 1.02
C VAL A 81 -12.50 -13.27 1.16
N GLY A 82 -13.13 -12.45 0.33
CA GLY A 82 -14.58 -12.30 0.24
C GLY A 82 -15.12 -12.51 -1.18
N ILE A 83 -16.43 -12.72 -1.28
CA ILE A 83 -17.15 -12.92 -2.53
C ILE A 83 -17.68 -11.57 -3.02
N PHE A 84 -17.29 -11.17 -4.23
CA PHE A 84 -17.77 -9.97 -4.91
C PHE A 84 -18.87 -10.37 -5.90
N GLY A 85 -20.08 -9.83 -5.71
CA GLY A 85 -21.25 -10.09 -6.56
C GLY A 85 -22.01 -11.38 -6.20
N GLN A 86 -22.95 -11.27 -5.25
CA GLN A 86 -24.04 -12.24 -5.13
C GLN A 86 -24.97 -12.04 -6.32
N GLN A 87 -24.93 -12.92 -7.32
CA GLN A 87 -26.04 -13.03 -8.25
C GLN A 87 -26.29 -14.48 -8.68
N ILE A 88 -27.45 -14.94 -8.21
CA ILE A 88 -28.36 -15.91 -8.82
C ILE A 88 -27.99 -17.38 -8.60
N ILE A 89 -28.95 -18.10 -7.99
CA ILE A 89 -29.08 -19.55 -8.05
C ILE A 89 -29.35 -19.93 -9.52
N PRO A 90 -28.55 -20.81 -10.13
CA PRO A 90 -29.20 -21.85 -10.91
C PRO A 90 -28.54 -23.22 -10.72
N THR A 91 -29.40 -24.25 -10.55
CA THR A 91 -29.12 -25.69 -10.74
C THR A 91 -28.40 -26.47 -9.64
N LEU A 92 -28.90 -26.39 -8.40
CA LEU A 92 -28.47 -27.22 -7.24
C LEU A 92 -28.72 -28.74 -7.34
N ILE A 93 -29.13 -29.31 -8.49
CA ILE A 93 -29.48 -30.75 -8.58
C ILE A 93 -28.42 -31.59 -9.33
N SER A 94 -27.55 -31.03 -10.18
CA SER A 94 -26.57 -31.87 -10.93
C SER A 94 -25.21 -32.09 -10.25
N THR A 95 -24.93 -31.43 -9.13
CA THR A 95 -23.56 -31.32 -8.57
C THR A 95 -23.15 -32.49 -7.66
N PHE A 96 -24.09 -33.33 -7.21
CA PHE A 96 -23.76 -34.43 -6.29
C PHE A 96 -22.97 -35.58 -6.96
N PHE A 97 -23.14 -35.76 -8.27
CA PHE A 97 -22.49 -36.83 -9.03
C PHE A 97 -21.11 -36.45 -9.61
N LEU A 98 -20.80 -35.15 -9.73
CA LEU A 98 -19.54 -34.68 -10.31
C LEU A 98 -18.49 -34.26 -9.25
N TRP A 99 -18.82 -34.45 -7.98
CA TRP A 99 -17.95 -34.13 -6.84
C TRP A 99 -16.57 -34.84 -6.88
N PRO A 100 -16.44 -36.13 -7.25
CA PRO A 100 -15.14 -36.81 -7.23
C PRO A 100 -14.14 -36.28 -8.27
N VAL A 101 -14.61 -35.81 -9.43
CA VAL A 101 -13.76 -35.33 -10.54
C VAL A 101 -13.37 -33.86 -10.38
N LEU A 102 -14.17 -33.07 -9.64
CA LEU A 102 -13.85 -31.67 -9.35
C LEU A 102 -12.80 -31.52 -8.24
N LEU A 103 -12.76 -32.44 -7.27
CA LEU A 103 -11.74 -32.44 -6.21
C LEU A 103 -10.32 -32.69 -6.74
N THR A 104 -10.18 -33.44 -7.84
CA THR A 104 -8.86 -33.74 -8.41
C THR A 104 -8.24 -32.54 -9.13
N GLN A 105 -9.05 -31.61 -9.64
CA GLN A 105 -8.57 -30.39 -10.29
C GLN A 105 -8.07 -29.33 -9.29
N ILE A 106 -8.58 -29.35 -8.05
CA ILE A 106 -8.22 -28.36 -7.02
C ILE A 106 -6.89 -28.71 -6.35
N SER A 107 -6.53 -29.99 -6.30
CA SER A 107 -5.31 -30.47 -5.63
C SER A 107 -4.01 -29.88 -6.23
N GLY A 108 -4.03 -29.47 -7.50
CA GLY A 108 -2.89 -28.84 -8.20
C GLY A 108 -2.76 -27.32 -8.02
N MET A 109 -3.77 -26.63 -7.46
CA MET A 109 -3.75 -25.17 -7.26
C MET A 109 -3.40 -24.74 -5.82
N VAL A 110 -3.16 -25.70 -4.92
CA VAL A 110 -3.01 -25.46 -3.47
C VAL A 110 -1.60 -25.02 -3.05
N GLN A 111 -0.75 -24.54 -3.97
CA GLN A 111 0.66 -24.29 -3.61
C GLN A 111 1.30 -22.95 -3.99
N GLN A 112 0.61 -21.90 -4.49
CA GLN A 112 1.42 -20.77 -5.00
C GLN A 112 1.01 -19.31 -4.85
N SER A 113 0.01 -18.94 -4.05
CA SER A 113 -0.02 -17.54 -3.58
C SER A 113 -0.80 -17.40 -2.27
N LYS A 114 -0.10 -17.37 -1.13
CA LYS A 114 -0.68 -16.76 0.08
C LYS A 114 -0.66 -15.24 -0.11
N LEU A 115 -1.57 -14.75 -0.95
CA LEU A 115 -1.70 -13.34 -1.30
C LEU A 115 -1.98 -12.49 -0.06
N ASP A 116 -2.73 -13.05 0.89
CA ASP A 116 -2.98 -12.52 2.22
C ASP A 116 -1.69 -12.29 3.02
N ASP A 117 -0.79 -13.28 3.08
CA ASP A 117 0.50 -13.12 3.77
C ASP A 117 1.39 -12.07 3.08
N GLN A 118 1.43 -12.05 1.73
CA GLN A 118 2.20 -11.07 0.96
C GLN A 118 1.70 -9.64 1.22
N VAL A 119 0.38 -9.44 1.25
CA VAL A 119 -0.24 -8.14 1.52
C VAL A 119 0.09 -7.67 2.93
N VAL A 120 -0.08 -8.53 3.94
CA VAL A 120 0.22 -8.17 5.33
C VAL A 120 1.69 -7.82 5.52
N GLN A 121 2.60 -8.56 4.88
CA GLN A 121 4.04 -8.25 4.91
C GLN A 121 4.36 -6.92 4.22
N PHE A 122 3.77 -6.65 3.05
CA PHE A 122 3.95 -5.38 2.34
C PHE A 122 3.48 -4.18 3.18
N LEU A 123 2.33 -4.30 3.83
CA LEU A 123 1.79 -3.24 4.68
C LEU A 123 2.70 -2.96 5.88
N GLU A 124 3.20 -4.00 6.54
CA GLU A 124 4.15 -3.84 7.64
C GLU A 124 5.44 -3.15 7.19
N GLN A 125 6.02 -3.58 6.06
CA GLN A 125 7.21 -2.96 5.51
C GLN A 125 6.98 -1.49 5.18
N THR A 126 5.82 -1.17 4.59
CA THR A 126 5.45 0.20 4.22
C THR A 126 5.28 1.10 5.44
N ILE A 127 4.59 0.62 6.49
CA ILE A 127 4.43 1.35 7.76
C ILE A 127 5.80 1.66 8.37
N ARG A 128 6.67 0.65 8.51
CA ARG A 128 8.02 0.83 9.07
C ARG A 128 8.87 1.80 8.26
N GLN A 129 8.75 1.77 6.92
CA GLN A 129 9.49 2.69 6.05
C GLN A 129 9.01 4.13 6.21
N ILE A 130 7.70 4.37 6.31
CA ILE A 130 7.15 5.72 6.52
C ILE A 130 7.59 6.27 7.88
N GLU A 131 7.52 5.46 8.94
CA GLU A 131 7.99 5.85 10.27
C GLU A 131 9.49 6.18 10.27
N ALA A 132 10.32 5.41 9.55
CA ALA A 132 11.76 5.69 9.45
C ALA A 132 12.07 7.03 8.77
N VAL A 133 11.28 7.43 7.76
CA VAL A 133 11.40 8.75 7.11
C VAL A 133 10.95 9.87 8.03
N GLN A 134 9.91 9.65 8.84
CA GLN A 134 9.39 10.65 9.78
C GLN A 134 10.26 10.79 11.05
N ALA A 135 10.98 9.73 11.45
CA ALA A 135 11.88 9.72 12.59
C ALA A 135 13.26 10.34 12.29
N GLN A 136 13.58 10.60 11.02
CA GLN A 136 14.78 11.37 10.69
C GLN A 136 14.55 12.83 11.08
N PRO A 137 15.46 13.45 11.87
CA PRO A 137 15.43 14.88 12.04
C PRO A 137 15.60 15.46 10.65
N SER A 138 14.59 16.19 10.19
CA SER A 138 14.70 16.97 8.98
C SER A 138 15.80 17.99 9.23
N PHE A 139 17.02 17.67 8.79
CA PHE A 139 17.99 18.69 8.42
C PHE A 139 17.41 19.35 7.18
N GLN A 140 16.38 20.19 7.41
CA GLN A 140 15.84 21.08 6.41
C GLN A 140 17.01 21.93 5.95
N ASN A 141 17.50 21.59 4.78
CA ASN A 141 18.47 22.35 4.04
C ASN A 141 17.82 23.71 3.75
N GLN A 142 18.25 24.70 4.52
CA GLN A 142 18.53 26.06 4.08
C GLN A 142 17.56 26.66 3.05
N ASN A 143 16.44 27.18 3.56
CA ASN A 143 15.89 28.40 3.00
C ASN A 143 15.54 29.38 4.12
N GLN A 144 16.48 29.53 5.05
CA GLN A 144 16.49 30.70 5.91
C GLN A 144 17.01 31.84 5.05
N ARG A 145 16.13 32.81 4.86
CA ARG A 145 16.34 34.08 4.18
C ARG A 145 17.53 34.81 4.83
N THR A 146 18.75 34.47 4.44
CA THR A 146 19.87 35.39 4.60
C THR A 146 19.58 36.51 3.62
N ALA A 147 19.51 37.74 4.11
CA ALA A 147 19.52 38.94 3.28
C ALA A 147 20.91 39.09 2.63
N GLY A 148 21.33 38.07 1.86
CA GLY A 148 22.55 38.06 1.08
C GLY A 148 22.34 38.98 -0.10
N GLN A 149 23.28 39.90 -0.28
CA GLN A 149 23.28 40.78 -1.45
C GLN A 149 23.34 39.94 -2.72
N PHE A 150 22.66 40.38 -3.77
CA PHE A 150 22.75 39.73 -5.08
C PHE A 150 23.87 40.37 -5.88
N CYS A 151 24.63 39.57 -6.62
CA CYS A 151 25.65 40.08 -7.52
C CYS A 151 25.00 40.92 -8.62
N THR A 152 25.41 42.17 -8.77
CA THR A 152 24.92 43.07 -9.83
C THR A 152 25.37 42.66 -11.23
N ASN A 153 26.38 41.79 -11.35
CA ASN A 153 26.89 41.32 -12.62
C ASN A 153 26.15 40.05 -13.11
N CYS A 154 25.96 39.04 -12.25
CA CYS A 154 25.37 37.75 -12.66
C CYS A 154 24.08 37.33 -11.93
N GLY A 155 23.65 38.10 -10.92
CA GLY A 155 22.44 37.80 -10.14
C GLY A 155 22.59 36.69 -9.09
N ALA A 156 23.77 36.09 -8.92
CA ALA A 156 24.00 35.06 -7.89
C ALA A 156 23.93 35.65 -6.47
N VAL A 157 23.39 34.88 -5.52
CA VAL A 157 23.38 35.25 -4.09
C VAL A 157 24.80 35.23 -3.54
N ILE A 158 25.17 36.30 -2.85
CA ILE A 158 26.48 36.44 -2.22
C ILE A 158 26.35 36.17 -0.72
N PRO A 159 27.12 35.23 -0.15
CA PRO A 159 27.16 35.03 1.30
C PRO A 159 27.87 36.20 1.99
N GLU A 160 27.44 36.53 3.21
CA GLU A 160 28.02 37.62 4.00
C GLU A 160 29.54 37.45 4.20
N GLY A 161 30.32 38.49 3.89
CA GLY A 161 31.79 38.50 4.04
C GLY A 161 32.60 38.02 2.82
N ALA A 162 31.97 37.68 1.70
CA ALA A 162 32.71 37.36 0.46
C ALA A 162 33.28 38.62 -0.22
N LYS A 163 34.52 38.55 -0.72
CA LYS A 163 35.18 39.63 -1.50
C LYS A 163 34.99 39.49 -3.02
N PHE A 164 34.55 38.31 -3.47
CA PHE A 164 34.31 37.97 -4.87
C PHE A 164 33.05 37.11 -4.98
N CYS A 165 32.30 37.27 -6.07
CA CYS A 165 31.11 36.49 -6.36
C CYS A 165 31.48 35.04 -6.70
N CYS A 166 30.86 34.08 -6.00
CA CYS A 166 31.07 32.64 -6.25
C CYS A 166 30.57 32.17 -7.62
N GLY A 167 29.65 32.90 -8.25
CA GLY A 167 29.06 32.52 -9.54
C GLY A 167 29.82 33.02 -10.76
N CYS A 168 30.39 34.23 -10.71
CA CYS A 168 31.04 34.85 -11.88
C CYS A 168 32.46 35.37 -11.62
N GLY A 169 32.95 35.33 -10.38
CA GLY A 169 34.28 35.84 -10.02
C GLY A 169 34.40 37.37 -9.97
N ALA A 170 33.30 38.12 -10.19
CA ALA A 170 33.31 39.58 -10.08
C ALA A 170 33.62 40.01 -8.64
N LYS A 171 34.46 41.05 -8.49
CA LYS A 171 34.73 41.68 -7.19
C LYS A 171 33.47 42.38 -6.70
N ILE A 172 33.18 42.22 -5.41
CA ILE A 172 32.02 42.80 -4.73
C ILE A 172 32.57 43.79 -3.69
N GLU A 173 32.02 45.00 -3.71
CA GLU A 173 32.49 46.15 -2.92
C GLU A 173 32.05 46.08 -1.45
#